data_AF-A0A0C2SQX6-F1
#
_entry.id   AF-A0A0C2SQX6-F1
#
_cell.length_a   1.000
_cell.length_b   1.000
_cell.length_c   1.000
_cell.angle_alpha   90.00
_cell.angle_beta   90.00
_cell.angle_gamma   90.00
#
_symmetry.space_group_name_H-M   'P 1'
#
loop_
_entity.id
_entity.type
_entity.pdbx_description
1 polymer ?
#
loop_
_entity_poly.entity_id
_entity_poly.type
_entity_poly.pdbx_seq_one_letter_code
_entity_poly.pdbx_strand_id
1 'polypeptide(L)'
;MGDPSSLRLVPASESAIPIDWTRVPEATKKFLIEQYGHDFDKGEDKPLPATIGDLAKMFDECKFFGYLTSSLITVLMDISEFGLQPPPPSPDGQAGPRFYMTYLEKVWYLLFAPGTRKCIMGYSDDFIRNYDNVDDAQCEKWVAEETAMAQAFDVTLVREVSRSMGVFVGITKKLGGWTAMTIESQLQYTQYAEAIMTLPTDHPAYHGLMKDVFRSFRG
;
A
#
# COMPACT_ATOMS: atom_id res chain seq x y z
N MET A 1 6.94 -7.27 -21.62
CA MET A 1 6.29 -6.11 -20.99
C MET A 1 5.63 -6.65 -19.72
N GLY A 2 5.97 -6.11 -18.55
CA GLY A 2 5.51 -6.68 -17.27
C GLY A 2 4.02 -6.44 -17.05
N ASP A 3 3.29 -7.51 -16.80
CA ASP A 3 1.85 -7.56 -16.56
C ASP A 3 1.41 -6.56 -15.47
N PRO A 4 0.23 -5.94 -15.60
CA PRO A 4 -0.28 -5.01 -14.62
C PRO A 4 -0.52 -5.76 -13.31
N SER A 5 -0.20 -5.10 -12.20
CA SER A 5 -0.67 -5.53 -10.89
C SER A 5 -2.18 -5.74 -10.97
N SER A 6 -2.70 -6.80 -10.34
CA SER A 6 -4.14 -6.98 -10.21
C SER A 6 -4.57 -6.33 -8.90
N LEU A 7 -5.23 -5.19 -9.01
CA LEU A 7 -5.83 -4.54 -7.85
C LEU A 7 -6.96 -5.41 -7.28
N ARG A 8 -6.97 -5.57 -5.95
CA ARG A 8 -8.05 -6.26 -5.24
C ARG A 8 -8.59 -5.41 -4.12
N LEU A 9 -9.79 -4.89 -4.33
CA LEU A 9 -10.53 -4.19 -3.30
C LEU A 9 -11.30 -5.23 -2.50
N VAL A 10 -10.71 -5.65 -1.38
CA VAL A 10 -11.35 -6.55 -0.43
C VAL A 10 -11.40 -5.84 0.93
N PRO A 11 -12.55 -5.83 1.62
CA PRO A 11 -13.85 -6.18 1.08
C PRO A 11 -14.30 -5.13 0.05
N ALA A 12 -14.94 -5.56 -1.05
CA ALA A 12 -15.41 -4.65 -2.09
C ALA A 12 -16.37 -3.57 -1.56
N SER A 13 -17.05 -3.83 -0.44
CA SER A 13 -17.88 -2.83 0.25
C SER A 13 -17.10 -1.61 0.75
N GLU A 14 -15.80 -1.76 1.03
CA GLU A 14 -14.94 -0.64 1.45
C GLU A 14 -14.38 0.16 0.27
N SER A 15 -14.49 -0.35 -0.96
CA SER A 15 -14.07 0.39 -2.16
C SER A 15 -14.81 1.70 -2.34
N ALA A 16 -16.09 1.75 -1.99
CA ALA A 16 -16.95 2.90 -2.17
C ALA A 16 -16.80 3.95 -1.06
N ILE A 17 -15.89 3.75 -0.10
CA ILE A 17 -15.67 4.72 0.98
C ILE A 17 -15.13 6.01 0.36
N PRO A 18 -15.83 7.15 0.54
CA PRO A 18 -15.46 8.40 -0.09
C PRO A 18 -14.23 9.01 0.59
N ILE A 19 -13.42 9.71 -0.20
CA ILE A 19 -12.32 10.53 0.28
C ILE A 19 -12.74 12.00 0.27
N ASP A 20 -12.74 12.63 1.44
CA ASP A 20 -13.04 14.05 1.60
C ASP A 20 -11.79 14.91 1.31
N TRP A 21 -11.59 15.19 0.03
CA TRP A 21 -10.49 16.05 -0.43
C TRP A 21 -10.56 17.50 0.03
N THR A 22 -11.69 17.96 0.57
CA THR A 22 -11.79 19.34 1.09
C THR A 22 -10.98 19.54 2.36
N ARG A 23 -10.71 18.45 3.09
CA ARG A 23 -9.96 18.45 4.36
C ARG A 23 -8.49 18.08 4.20
N VAL A 24 -8.15 17.42 3.10
CA VAL A 24 -6.76 17.03 2.79
C VAL A 24 -5.95 18.29 2.42
N PRO A 25 -4.67 18.41 2.83
CA PRO A 25 -3.82 19.54 2.44
C PRO A 25 -3.66 19.69 0.91
N GLU A 26 -3.58 20.93 0.43
CA GLU A 26 -3.39 21.23 -1.00
C GLU A 26 -2.08 20.67 -1.58
N ALA A 27 -1.00 20.69 -0.78
CA ALA A 27 0.28 20.11 -1.19
C ALA A 27 0.16 18.62 -1.52
N THR A 28 -0.62 17.89 -0.72
CA THR A 28 -0.88 16.46 -0.85
C THR A 28 -1.69 16.16 -2.12
N LYS A 29 -2.74 16.95 -2.37
CA LYS A 29 -3.54 16.87 -3.60
C LYS A 29 -2.68 17.10 -4.84
N LYS A 30 -1.89 18.16 -4.83
CA LYS A 30 -0.99 18.52 -5.93
C LYS A 30 0.02 17.41 -6.23
N PHE A 31 0.70 16.91 -5.19
CA PHE A 31 1.66 15.82 -5.35
C PHE A 31 1.01 14.56 -5.95
N LEU A 32 -0.18 14.17 -5.46
CA LEU A 32 -0.86 12.98 -5.95
C LEU A 32 -1.19 13.10 -7.45
N ILE A 33 -1.68 14.25 -7.91
CA ILE A 33 -1.98 14.50 -9.32
C ILE A 33 -0.70 14.48 -10.16
N GLU A 34 0.33 15.22 -9.74
CA GLU A 34 1.58 15.35 -10.51
C GLU A 34 2.31 14.01 -10.69
N GLN A 35 2.21 13.10 -9.71
CA GLN A 35 2.94 11.84 -9.74
C GLN A 35 2.11 10.66 -10.27
N TYR A 36 0.79 10.64 -9.98
CA TYR A 36 -0.06 9.46 -10.23
C TYR A 36 -1.34 9.81 -11.02
N GLY A 37 -1.66 11.09 -11.16
CA GLY A 37 -2.86 11.56 -11.85
C GLY A 37 -2.67 11.82 -13.34
N HIS A 38 -1.45 11.88 -13.86
CA HIS A 38 -1.26 12.26 -15.26
C HIS A 38 -1.61 11.14 -16.25
N ASP A 39 -2.55 11.40 -17.17
CA ASP A 39 -2.88 10.51 -18.29
C ASP A 39 -1.94 10.82 -19.46
N PHE A 40 -0.88 10.02 -19.63
CA PHE A 40 0.11 10.22 -20.68
C PHE A 40 -0.45 10.06 -22.10
N ASP A 41 -1.56 9.32 -22.28
CA ASP A 41 -2.18 9.13 -23.59
C ASP A 41 -3.00 10.36 -24.00
N LYS A 42 -3.58 11.08 -23.03
CA LYS A 42 -4.39 12.29 -23.26
C LYS A 42 -3.65 13.59 -23.00
N GLY A 43 -2.52 13.55 -22.28
CA GLY A 43 -1.79 14.75 -21.85
C GLY A 43 -2.57 15.58 -20.83
N GLU A 44 -3.46 14.96 -20.07
CA GLU A 44 -4.37 15.63 -19.13
C GLU A 44 -4.24 15.05 -17.72
N ASP A 45 -4.50 15.87 -16.71
CA ASP A 45 -4.53 15.45 -15.32
C ASP A 45 -5.88 14.81 -14.98
N LYS A 46 -5.85 13.58 -14.47
CA LYS A 46 -7.03 12.88 -13.94
C LYS A 46 -7.54 13.59 -12.68
N PRO A 47 -8.86 13.55 -12.43
CA PRO A 47 -9.41 14.06 -11.18
C PRO A 47 -8.87 13.28 -9.98
N LEU A 48 -8.92 13.91 -8.81
CA LEU A 48 -8.63 13.24 -7.54
C LEU A 48 -9.57 12.02 -7.35
N PRO A 49 -9.08 10.90 -6.80
CA PRO A 49 -9.87 9.69 -6.69
C PRO A 49 -11.02 9.89 -5.69
N ALA A 50 -12.27 9.68 -6.13
CA ALA A 50 -13.43 9.97 -5.29
C ALA A 50 -13.56 9.00 -4.10
N THR A 51 -13.04 7.77 -4.26
CA THR A 51 -13.16 6.70 -3.28
C THR A 51 -11.83 5.98 -3.01
N ILE A 52 -11.76 5.18 -1.95
CA ILE A 52 -10.63 4.27 -1.69
C ILE A 52 -10.39 3.33 -2.87
N GLY A 53 -11.46 2.88 -3.53
CA GLY A 53 -11.37 2.06 -4.73
C GLY A 53 -10.68 2.78 -5.89
N ASP A 54 -11.05 4.03 -6.13
CA ASP A 54 -10.45 4.87 -7.16
C ASP A 54 -8.97 5.16 -6.86
N LEU A 55 -8.63 5.38 -5.58
CA LEU A 55 -7.26 5.61 -5.14
C LEU A 55 -6.39 4.38 -5.40
N ALA A 56 -6.90 3.21 -5.05
CA ALA A 56 -6.17 1.97 -5.25
C ALA A 56 -5.98 1.69 -6.76
N LYS A 57 -6.98 2.00 -7.60
CA LYS A 57 -6.87 1.90 -9.07
C LYS A 57 -5.83 2.85 -9.64
N MET A 58 -5.78 4.08 -9.16
CA MET A 58 -4.74 5.04 -9.53
C MET A 58 -3.33 4.48 -9.23
N PHE A 59 -3.16 3.80 -8.10
CA PHE A 59 -1.88 3.20 -7.72
C PHE A 59 -1.52 1.94 -8.52
N ASP A 60 -2.51 1.14 -8.88
CA ASP A 60 -2.37 -0.05 -9.73
C ASP A 60 -1.81 0.32 -11.11
N GLU A 61 -2.37 1.36 -11.73
CA GLU A 61 -1.95 1.85 -13.06
C GLU A 61 -0.51 2.39 -13.04
N CYS A 62 -0.05 2.93 -11.91
CA CYS A 62 1.24 3.61 -11.79
C CYS A 62 2.38 2.76 -11.19
N LYS A 63 2.20 1.45 -10.95
CA LYS A 63 3.20 0.55 -10.32
C LYS A 63 3.70 1.05 -8.95
N PHE A 64 2.76 1.53 -8.14
CA PHE A 64 2.93 2.21 -6.85
C PHE A 64 3.99 1.63 -5.88
N PHE A 65 4.06 0.32 -5.70
CA PHE A 65 4.92 -0.28 -4.66
C PHE A 65 6.42 -0.33 -4.99
N GLY A 66 6.82 -0.01 -6.22
CA GLY A 66 8.24 0.14 -6.57
C GLY A 66 8.89 1.42 -6.03
N TYR A 67 8.08 2.39 -5.58
CA TYR A 67 8.53 3.75 -5.29
C TYR A 67 7.79 4.36 -4.09
N LEU A 68 7.83 3.68 -2.93
CA LEU A 68 7.35 4.20 -1.65
C LEU A 68 8.24 5.34 -1.11
N THR A 69 8.19 6.48 -1.80
CA THR A 69 8.87 7.72 -1.43
C THR A 69 8.28 8.32 -0.15
N SER A 70 9.06 9.18 0.53
CA SER A 70 8.62 9.85 1.75
C SER A 70 7.37 10.71 1.50
N SER A 71 7.29 11.31 0.32
CA SER A 71 6.15 12.13 -0.11
C SER A 71 4.89 11.29 -0.31
N LEU A 72 5.00 10.14 -0.98
CA LEU A 72 3.86 9.23 -1.13
C LEU A 72 3.36 8.70 0.21
N ILE A 73 4.29 8.33 1.10
CA ILE A 73 3.93 7.89 2.46
C ILE A 73 3.15 8.99 3.20
N THR A 74 3.61 10.24 3.08
CA THR A 74 2.91 11.39 3.67
C THR A 74 1.50 11.54 3.11
N VAL A 75 1.31 11.33 1.81
CA VAL A 75 -0.03 11.34 1.18
C VAL A 75 -0.96 10.31 1.80
N LEU A 76 -0.49 9.08 1.99
CA LEU A 76 -1.30 8.02 2.62
C LEU A 76 -1.69 8.37 4.05
N MET A 77 -0.76 8.97 4.82
CA MET A 77 -1.03 9.42 6.19
C MET A 77 -2.04 10.58 6.22
N ASP A 78 -1.92 11.54 5.32
CA ASP A 78 -2.85 12.68 5.22
C ASP A 78 -4.25 12.24 4.77
N ILE A 79 -4.36 11.27 3.84
CA ILE A 79 -5.64 10.67 3.46
C ILE A 79 -6.27 9.98 4.68
N SER A 80 -5.48 9.20 5.43
CA SER A 80 -5.95 8.55 6.66
C SER A 80 -6.48 9.55 7.69
N GLU A 81 -5.76 10.65 7.90
CA GLU A 81 -6.07 11.63 8.94
C GLU A 81 -7.25 12.54 8.55
N PHE A 82 -7.23 13.06 7.31
CA PHE A 82 -8.13 14.14 6.90
C PHE A 82 -9.17 13.70 5.88
N GLY A 83 -8.79 12.79 4.97
CA GLY A 83 -9.65 12.35 3.87
C GLY A 83 -10.68 11.30 4.29
N LEU A 84 -10.39 10.51 5.32
CA LEU A 84 -11.28 9.44 5.76
C LEU A 84 -12.00 9.79 7.06
N GLN A 85 -13.32 9.62 7.05
CA GLN A 85 -14.15 9.84 8.22
C GLN A 85 -14.01 8.65 9.20
N PRO A 86 -13.87 8.91 10.51
CA PRO A 86 -13.91 7.87 11.53
C PRO A 86 -15.20 7.07 11.41
N PRO A 87 -15.15 5.72 11.46
CA PRO A 87 -16.36 4.93 11.53
C PRO A 87 -17.12 5.28 12.83
N PRO A 88 -18.46 5.22 12.82
CA PRO A 88 -19.24 5.39 14.04
C PRO A 88 -18.78 4.39 15.11
N PRO A 89 -18.84 4.76 16.40
CA PRO A 89 -18.41 3.88 17.47
C PRO A 89 -19.21 2.58 17.44
N SER A 90 -18.51 1.49 17.12
CA SER A 90 -19.06 0.14 17.08
C SER A 90 -18.51 -0.67 18.26
N PRO A 91 -19.35 -1.42 18.99
CA PRO A 91 -18.93 -2.22 20.13
C PRO A 91 -17.89 -3.30 19.76
N ASP A 92 -17.85 -3.74 18.50
CA ASP A 92 -16.97 -4.82 18.05
C ASP A 92 -15.65 -4.33 17.43
N GLY A 93 -15.43 -3.00 17.33
CA GLY A 93 -14.24 -2.42 16.70
C GLY A 93 -14.20 -2.70 15.19
N GLN A 94 -14.42 -1.68 14.36
CA GLN A 94 -14.36 -1.86 12.91
C GLN A 94 -12.92 -1.70 12.43
N ALA A 95 -12.43 -2.66 11.62
CA ALA A 95 -11.20 -2.45 10.87
C ALA A 95 -11.39 -1.28 9.90
N GLY A 96 -10.39 -0.41 9.83
CA GLY A 96 -10.47 0.74 8.93
C GLY A 96 -10.47 0.33 7.45
N PRO A 97 -10.71 1.30 6.55
CA PRO A 97 -10.66 1.09 5.11
C PRO A 97 -9.35 0.47 4.70
N ARG A 98 -9.40 -0.49 3.79
CA ARG A 98 -8.21 -1.14 3.24
C ARG A 98 -8.36 -1.57 1.80
N PHE A 99 -7.22 -1.76 1.16
CA PHE A 99 -7.15 -2.37 -0.15
C PHE A 99 -5.94 -3.28 -0.26
N TYR A 100 -6.02 -4.20 -1.23
CA TYR A 100 -4.99 -5.16 -1.54
C TYR A 100 -4.51 -4.97 -2.98
N MET A 101 -3.25 -5.27 -3.24
CA MET A 101 -2.76 -5.37 -4.62
C MET A 101 -1.58 -6.32 -4.72
N THR A 102 -1.30 -6.79 -5.92
CA THR A 102 -0.18 -7.69 -6.17
C THR A 102 1.07 -6.90 -6.55
N TYR A 103 2.20 -7.17 -5.89
CA TYR A 103 3.49 -6.60 -6.26
C TYR A 103 4.63 -7.55 -5.87
N LEU A 104 5.60 -7.73 -6.78
CA LEU A 104 6.73 -8.66 -6.64
C LEU A 104 6.30 -10.03 -6.09
N GLU A 105 5.31 -10.66 -6.73
CA GLU A 105 4.86 -12.02 -6.35
C GLU A 105 4.33 -12.12 -4.91
N LYS A 106 3.87 -11.00 -4.35
CA LYS A 106 3.21 -10.90 -3.05
C LYS A 106 1.90 -10.14 -3.16
N VAL A 107 0.97 -10.42 -2.26
CA VAL A 107 -0.20 -9.59 -2.04
C VAL A 107 0.15 -8.62 -0.93
N TRP A 108 0.17 -7.35 -1.28
CA TRP A 108 0.34 -6.24 -0.37
C TRP A 108 -1.01 -5.74 0.10
N TYR A 109 -1.05 -5.16 1.29
CA TYR A 109 -2.23 -4.47 1.80
C TYR A 109 -1.86 -3.17 2.49
N LEU A 110 -2.79 -2.23 2.43
CA LEU A 110 -2.78 -0.98 3.15
C LEU A 110 -4.03 -0.87 3.99
N LEU A 111 -3.86 -0.68 5.29
CA LEU A 111 -4.93 -0.54 6.28
C LEU A 111 -4.86 0.85 6.92
N PHE A 112 -5.87 1.67 6.61
CA PHE A 112 -5.99 3.02 7.16
C PHE A 112 -6.59 2.99 8.56
N ALA A 113 -6.23 3.98 9.39
CA ALA A 113 -6.91 4.28 10.64
C ALA A 113 -7.53 5.68 10.53
N PRO A 114 -8.79 5.78 10.05
CA PRO A 114 -9.44 7.05 9.77
C PRO A 114 -9.42 8.04 10.93
N GLY A 115 -9.20 9.32 10.62
CA GLY A 115 -9.05 10.38 11.61
C GLY A 115 -7.69 10.40 12.32
N THR A 116 -6.75 9.55 11.92
CA THR A 116 -5.39 9.53 12.44
C THR A 116 -4.38 9.35 11.32
N ARG A 117 -3.13 9.77 11.56
CA ARG A 117 -1.99 9.51 10.65
C ARG A 117 -1.53 8.04 10.64
N LYS A 118 -2.13 7.18 11.46
CA LYS A 118 -1.72 5.78 11.53
C LYS A 118 -2.22 5.03 10.31
N CYS A 119 -1.31 4.34 9.66
CA CYS A 119 -1.61 3.39 8.60
C CYS A 119 -0.67 2.20 8.75
N ILE A 120 -1.17 1.01 8.43
CA ILE A 120 -0.42 -0.24 8.45
C ILE A 120 -0.25 -0.68 7.01
N MET A 121 0.98 -1.07 6.69
CA MET A 121 1.32 -1.71 5.44
C MET A 121 1.81 -3.12 5.73
N GLY A 122 1.44 -4.07 4.90
CA GLY A 122 1.96 -5.42 5.01
C GLY A 122 1.88 -6.20 3.72
N TYR A 123 2.43 -7.41 3.75
CA TYR A 123 2.51 -8.27 2.59
C TYR A 123 2.53 -9.75 2.97
N SER A 124 1.99 -10.58 2.07
CA SER A 124 2.02 -12.03 2.15
C SER A 124 3.41 -12.61 1.96
N ASP A 125 3.56 -13.90 2.24
CA ASP A 125 4.71 -14.66 1.73
C ASP A 125 4.70 -14.71 0.18
N ASP A 126 5.86 -15.00 -0.42
CA ASP A 126 6.04 -15.12 -1.86
C ASP A 126 5.18 -16.25 -2.47
N PHE A 127 4.57 -15.98 -3.63
CA PHE A 127 3.91 -17.02 -4.43
C PHE A 127 4.91 -17.63 -5.41
N ILE A 128 5.01 -18.96 -5.46
CA ILE A 128 5.80 -19.64 -6.49
C ILE A 128 5.00 -19.63 -7.79
N ARG A 129 5.37 -18.77 -8.74
CA ARG A 129 4.78 -18.74 -10.08
C ARG A 129 5.73 -19.36 -11.11
N ASN A 130 5.17 -20.20 -11.98
CA ASN A 130 5.88 -20.69 -13.15
C ASN A 130 5.46 -19.86 -14.36
N TYR A 131 6.37 -19.03 -14.88
CA TYR A 131 6.11 -18.15 -16.02
C TYR A 131 6.39 -18.81 -17.39
N ASP A 132 6.77 -20.08 -17.41
CA ASP A 132 6.98 -20.79 -18.67
C ASP A 132 5.62 -21.14 -19.30
N ASN A 133 5.29 -20.48 -20.41
CA ASN A 133 4.05 -20.63 -21.19
C ASN A 133 2.77 -20.24 -20.43
N VAL A 134 2.72 -19.01 -19.93
CA VAL A 134 1.49 -18.43 -19.37
C VAL A 134 0.49 -18.15 -20.49
N ASP A 135 -0.68 -18.77 -20.42
CA ASP A 135 -1.86 -18.42 -21.22
C ASP A 135 -2.90 -17.65 -20.39
N ASP A 136 -3.93 -17.13 -21.05
CA ASP A 136 -4.98 -16.35 -20.39
C ASP A 136 -5.67 -17.13 -19.26
N ALA A 137 -5.85 -18.44 -19.42
CA ALA A 137 -6.48 -19.29 -18.42
C ALA A 137 -5.61 -19.44 -17.16
N GLN A 138 -4.29 -19.53 -17.33
CA GLN A 138 -3.33 -19.56 -16.23
C GLN A 138 -3.27 -18.21 -15.51
N CYS A 139 -3.37 -17.09 -16.23
CA CYS A 139 -3.51 -15.75 -15.64
C CYS A 139 -4.79 -15.63 -14.81
N GLU A 140 -5.95 -16.03 -15.35
CA GLU A 140 -7.23 -16.00 -14.63
C GLU A 140 -7.19 -16.84 -13.35
N LYS A 141 -6.53 -18.01 -13.41
CA LYS A 141 -6.35 -18.87 -12.24
C LYS A 141 -5.51 -18.20 -11.15
N TRP A 142 -4.38 -17.58 -11.50
CA TRP A 142 -3.59 -16.82 -10.53
C TRP A 142 -4.39 -15.68 -9.91
N VAL A 143 -5.16 -14.98 -10.74
CA VAL A 143 -6.03 -13.90 -10.25
C VAL A 143 -7.05 -14.42 -9.24
N ALA A 144 -7.66 -15.58 -9.49
CA ALA A 144 -8.62 -16.20 -8.57
C ALA A 144 -7.96 -16.66 -7.25
N GLU A 145 -6.80 -17.31 -7.32
CA GLU A 145 -6.08 -17.83 -6.15
C GLU A 145 -5.70 -16.73 -5.17
N GLU A 146 -5.13 -15.65 -5.69
CA GLU A 146 -4.71 -14.53 -4.86
C GLU A 146 -5.90 -13.69 -4.36
N THR A 147 -7.03 -13.68 -5.09
CA THR A 147 -8.30 -13.11 -4.60
C THR A 147 -8.80 -13.87 -3.38
N ALA A 148 -8.81 -15.20 -3.48
CA ALA A 148 -9.19 -16.06 -2.37
C ALA A 148 -8.25 -15.86 -1.16
N MET A 149 -6.96 -15.67 -1.41
CA MET A 149 -5.98 -15.40 -0.36
C MET A 149 -6.24 -14.08 0.35
N ALA A 150 -6.46 -12.98 -0.39
CA ALA A 150 -6.78 -11.68 0.19
C ALA A 150 -8.09 -11.73 1.01
N GLN A 151 -9.11 -12.43 0.51
CA GLN A 151 -10.38 -12.62 1.23
C GLN A 151 -10.23 -13.44 2.51
N ALA A 152 -9.48 -14.55 2.48
CA ALA A 152 -9.23 -15.35 3.67
C ALA A 152 -8.42 -14.57 4.73
N PHE A 153 -7.45 -13.79 4.27
CA PHE A 153 -6.67 -12.91 5.13
C PHE A 153 -7.53 -11.80 5.74
N ASP A 154 -8.40 -11.15 4.96
CA ASP A 154 -9.27 -10.05 5.41
C ASP A 154 -10.12 -10.45 6.62
N VAL A 155 -10.73 -11.64 6.58
CA VAL A 155 -11.51 -12.18 7.71
C VAL A 155 -10.67 -12.31 8.98
N THR A 156 -9.40 -12.70 8.84
CA THR A 156 -8.46 -12.82 9.96
C THR A 156 -8.02 -11.44 10.44
N LEU A 157 -7.69 -10.54 9.52
CA LEU A 157 -7.28 -9.17 9.78
C LEU A 157 -8.34 -8.41 10.61
N VAL A 158 -9.60 -8.46 10.20
CA VAL A 158 -10.72 -7.81 10.92
C VAL A 158 -10.84 -8.33 12.35
N ARG A 159 -10.68 -9.64 12.54
CA ARG A 159 -10.73 -10.28 13.86
C ARG A 159 -9.57 -9.87 14.77
N GLU A 160 -8.39 -9.63 14.21
CA GLU A 160 -7.22 -9.20 14.99
C GLU A 160 -7.22 -7.70 15.28
N VAL A 161 -7.62 -6.88 14.30
CA VAL A 161 -7.67 -5.41 14.42
C VAL A 161 -8.69 -4.97 15.46
N SER A 162 -9.84 -5.64 15.53
CA SER A 162 -10.85 -5.44 16.59
C SER A 162 -10.30 -5.68 18.00
N ARG A 163 -9.17 -6.41 18.14
CA ARG A 163 -8.56 -6.74 19.43
C ARG A 163 -7.43 -5.80 19.86
N SER A 164 -6.74 -5.11 18.93
CA SER A 164 -5.84 -3.95 19.17
C SER A 164 -4.94 -3.71 17.94
N MET A 165 -5.23 -2.67 17.16
CA MET A 165 -4.59 -2.41 15.85
C MET A 165 -3.09 -2.05 15.91
N GLY A 166 -2.67 -1.19 16.85
CA GLY A 166 -1.32 -0.59 16.84
C GLY A 166 -0.27 -1.30 17.69
N VAL A 167 -0.69 -1.97 18.76
CA VAL A 167 0.26 -2.60 19.71
C VAL A 167 0.83 -3.90 19.13
N PHE A 168 0.03 -4.67 18.39
CA PHE A 168 0.46 -5.95 17.83
C PHE A 168 1.50 -5.81 16.71
N VAL A 169 1.35 -4.84 15.81
CA VAL A 169 2.28 -4.63 14.68
C VAL A 169 3.65 -4.18 15.18
N GLY A 170 3.70 -3.23 16.13
CA GLY A 170 4.95 -2.72 16.69
C GLY A 170 5.79 -3.77 17.40
N ILE A 171 5.16 -4.83 17.93
CA ILE A 171 5.83 -5.89 18.69
C ILE A 171 6.19 -7.09 17.81
N THR A 172 5.24 -7.54 16.98
CA THR A 172 5.38 -8.84 16.28
C THR A 172 5.85 -8.70 14.84
N LYS A 173 5.79 -7.49 14.27
CA LYS A 173 5.91 -7.24 12.82
C LYS A 173 4.99 -8.13 11.98
N LYS A 174 3.89 -8.60 12.57
CA LYS A 174 2.89 -9.43 11.93
C LYS A 174 1.49 -8.95 12.24
N LEU A 175 0.58 -9.19 11.30
CA LEU A 175 -0.85 -8.97 11.45
C LEU A 175 -1.59 -9.91 10.51
N GLY A 176 -2.56 -10.67 11.01
CA GLY A 176 -3.26 -11.72 10.28
C GLY A 176 -2.35 -12.85 9.79
N GLY A 177 -1.21 -13.06 10.45
CA GLY A 177 -0.16 -14.02 10.04
C GLY A 177 0.82 -13.51 8.99
N TRP A 178 0.54 -12.38 8.34
CA TRP A 178 1.39 -11.76 7.32
C TRP A 178 2.40 -10.78 7.91
N THR A 179 3.43 -10.43 7.15
CA THR A 179 4.39 -9.39 7.55
C THR A 179 3.70 -8.04 7.55
N ALA A 180 3.91 -7.25 8.59
CA ALA A 180 3.26 -5.97 8.80
C ALA A 180 4.22 -4.95 9.41
N MET A 181 4.07 -3.69 9.03
CA MET A 181 4.80 -2.55 9.57
C MET A 181 3.91 -1.32 9.64
N THR A 182 4.27 -0.37 10.49
CA THR A 182 3.60 0.94 10.49
C THR A 182 4.15 1.78 9.35
N ILE A 183 3.28 2.54 8.67
CA ILE A 183 3.70 3.49 7.66
C ILE A 183 4.70 4.51 8.23
N GLU A 184 4.60 4.87 9.51
CA GLU A 184 5.56 5.75 10.19
C GLU A 184 6.99 5.15 10.21
N SER A 185 7.12 3.86 10.50
CA SER A 185 8.42 3.19 10.46
C SER A 185 8.99 3.16 9.04
N GLN A 186 8.11 3.01 8.04
CA GLN A 186 8.50 3.08 6.64
C GLN A 186 8.90 4.50 6.23
N LEU A 187 8.21 5.54 6.72
CA LEU A 187 8.57 6.94 6.48
C LEU A 187 9.98 7.23 6.99
N GLN A 188 10.28 6.80 8.22
CA GLN A 188 11.61 6.98 8.83
C GLN A 188 12.69 6.28 7.99
N TYR A 189 12.43 5.05 7.56
CA TYR A 189 13.36 4.31 6.70
C TYR A 189 13.55 5.01 5.34
N THR A 190 12.47 5.42 4.69
CA THR A 190 12.54 6.08 3.38
C THR A 190 13.26 7.43 3.47
N GLN A 191 12.97 8.26 4.47
CA GLN A 191 13.67 9.53 4.68
C GLN A 191 15.16 9.32 4.94
N TYR A 192 15.51 8.29 5.72
CA TYR A 192 16.90 7.89 5.92
C TYR A 192 17.55 7.48 4.59
N ALA A 193 16.91 6.61 3.82
CA ALA A 193 17.42 6.16 2.53
C ALA A 193 17.60 7.32 1.54
N GLU A 194 16.60 8.19 1.40
CA GLU A 194 16.66 9.39 0.56
C GLU A 194 17.82 10.30 0.96
N ALA A 195 18.01 10.56 2.26
CA ALA A 195 19.13 11.36 2.75
C ALA A 195 20.49 10.72 2.42
N ILE A 196 20.64 9.42 2.63
CA ILE A 196 21.88 8.69 2.31
C ILE A 196 22.18 8.70 0.81
N MET A 197 21.15 8.63 -0.04
CA MET A 197 21.30 8.67 -1.49
C MET A 197 21.79 10.04 -2.02
N THR A 198 21.70 11.12 -1.23
CA THR A 198 22.30 12.42 -1.58
C THR A 198 23.81 12.50 -1.33
N LEU A 199 24.38 11.52 -0.64
CA LEU A 199 25.80 11.49 -0.33
C LEU A 199 26.62 11.07 -1.56
N PRO A 200 27.91 11.47 -1.63
CA PRO A 200 28.84 10.94 -2.62
C PRO A 200 28.88 9.40 -2.60
N THR A 201 29.07 8.78 -3.77
CA THR A 201 29.02 7.31 -3.92
C THR A 201 30.13 6.58 -3.17
N ASP A 202 31.23 7.26 -2.88
CA ASP A 202 32.36 6.77 -2.07
C ASP A 202 32.11 6.93 -0.56
N HIS A 203 31.03 7.60 -0.14
CA HIS A 203 30.69 7.76 1.26
C HIS A 203 30.34 6.39 1.89
N PRO A 204 30.91 6.03 3.05
CA PRO A 204 30.71 4.71 3.67
C PRO A 204 29.24 4.34 3.91
N ALA A 205 28.40 5.33 4.26
CA ALA A 205 26.96 5.12 4.47
C ALA A 205 26.21 4.81 3.17
N TYR A 206 26.59 5.41 2.03
CA TYR A 206 26.04 5.09 0.71
C TYR A 206 26.36 3.63 0.36
N HIS A 207 27.62 3.23 0.54
CA HIS A 207 28.06 1.86 0.31
C HIS A 207 27.37 0.85 1.23
N GLY A 208 27.14 1.20 2.49
CA GLY A 208 26.40 0.38 3.46
C GLY A 208 24.97 0.13 2.99
N LEU A 209 24.23 1.18 2.66
CA LEU A 209 22.86 1.08 2.18
C LEU A 209 22.75 0.22 0.91
N MET A 210 23.60 0.48 -0.09
CA MET A 210 23.57 -0.28 -1.35
C MET A 210 23.87 -1.77 -1.12
N LYS A 211 24.81 -2.11 -0.23
CA LYS A 211 25.09 -3.51 0.12
C LYS A 211 23.90 -4.20 0.76
N ASP A 212 23.17 -3.54 1.65
CA ASP A 212 21.98 -4.11 2.30
C ASP A 212 20.84 -4.30 1.30
N VAL A 213 20.62 -3.34 0.39
CA VAL A 213 19.67 -3.45 -0.72
C VAL A 213 20.03 -4.63 -1.64
N PHE A 214 21.29 -4.76 -2.05
CA PHE A 214 21.70 -5.91 -2.88
C PHE A 214 21.60 -7.25 -2.15
N ARG A 215 21.76 -7.26 -0.82
CA ARG A 215 21.58 -8.46 -0.01
C ARG A 215 20.11 -8.87 0.05
N SER A 216 19.18 -7.93 0.18
CA SER A 216 17.74 -8.22 0.19
C SER A 216 17.22 -8.77 -1.14
N PHE A 217 17.89 -8.50 -2.25
CA PHE A 217 17.55 -9.07 -3.57
C PHE A 217 18.14 -10.47 -3.82
N ARG A 218 18.98 -11.00 -2.92
CA ARG A 218 19.64 -12.31 -3.05
C ARG A 218 19.09 -13.39 -2.11
N GLY A 219 18.20 -13.03 -1.20
CA GLY A 219 17.50 -13.97 -0.30
C GLY A 219 16.14 -14.32 -0.87
#